data_AF-A0A923JRF9-F1
#
_entry.id   AF-A0A923JRF9-F1
#
_cell.length_a   1.000
_cell.length_b   1.000
_cell.length_c   1.000
_cell.angle_alpha   90.00
_cell.angle_beta   90.00
_cell.angle_gamma   90.00
#
_symmetry.space_group_name_H-M   'P 1'
#
loop_
_entity.id
_entity.type
_entity.pdbx_description
1 polymer ?
#
loop_
_entity_poly.entity_id
_entity_poly.type
_entity_poly.pdbx_seq_one_letter_code
_entity_poly.pdbx_strand_id
1 'polypeptide(L)'
;MNTPLFSSYSERLVALKNTRVDFAVQVLLGDRLEVLDLSPHSTYLNTMTDLADVSSATSRTLFDETLACVEKQLPPHYTQGTSNIFNKRYSFADEDRVKALDIIAFEKIVTDIVLELTEKPSMELSLRSIRSLSAEEVHGALKAHLPGVDLNEVYVTDFVPHDVDTQVISSSKSLVEYLLDHFINDDIPYHVKGNHQGIYTAAFSGEDRDLHPRLGTHHLNDLVIRIVPDFLD
;
A
#
# COMPACT_ATOMS: atom_id res chain seq x y z
N MET A 1 -18.34 -8.14 14.86
CA MET A 1 -18.63 -7.96 13.41
C MET A 1 -18.13 -6.59 13.03
N ASN A 2 -17.16 -6.53 12.12
CA ASN A 2 -16.60 -5.28 11.64
C ASN A 2 -17.46 -4.83 10.47
N THR A 3 -18.12 -3.68 10.62
CA THR A 3 -18.88 -3.10 9.52
C THR A 3 -17.88 -2.57 8.49
N PRO A 4 -17.94 -2.99 7.22
CA PRO A 4 -17.04 -2.47 6.19
C PRO A 4 -17.29 -0.97 5.98
N LEU A 5 -16.20 -0.21 5.75
CA LEU A 5 -16.26 1.25 5.51
C LEU A 5 -16.78 1.63 4.12
N PHE A 6 -16.85 0.63 3.25
CA PHE A 6 -17.36 0.73 1.90
C PHE A 6 -18.42 -0.35 1.70
N SER A 7 -19.52 0.03 1.06
CA SER A 7 -20.61 -0.89 0.72
C SER A 7 -20.29 -1.76 -0.51
N SER A 8 -19.34 -1.32 -1.34
CA SER A 8 -18.94 -2.01 -2.57
C SER A 8 -17.51 -1.65 -3.00
N TYR A 9 -16.94 -2.47 -3.90
CA TYR A 9 -15.67 -2.18 -4.55
C TYR A 9 -15.69 -0.87 -5.33
N SER A 10 -16.76 -0.60 -6.08
CA SER A 10 -16.90 0.62 -6.88
C SER A 10 -16.90 1.88 -6.01
N GLU A 11 -17.55 1.84 -4.84
CA GLU A 11 -17.52 2.96 -3.89
C GLU A 11 -16.11 3.19 -3.33
N ARG A 12 -15.40 2.10 -2.98
CA ARG A 12 -14.00 2.18 -2.52
C ARG A 12 -13.09 2.74 -3.60
N LEU A 13 -13.24 2.29 -4.85
CA LEU A 13 -12.46 2.78 -5.97
C LEU A 13 -12.70 4.28 -6.21
N VAL A 14 -13.95 4.75 -6.16
CA VAL A 14 -14.24 6.19 -6.31
C VAL A 14 -13.59 7.01 -5.21
N ALA A 15 -13.63 6.56 -3.95
CA ALA A 15 -12.94 7.24 -2.87
C ALA A 15 -11.41 7.22 -3.06
N LEU A 16 -10.85 6.08 -3.48
CA LEU A 16 -9.43 5.91 -3.75
C LEU A 16 -8.94 6.88 -4.83
N LYS A 17 -9.71 7.09 -5.90
CA LYS A 17 -9.39 8.06 -6.95
C LYS A 17 -9.33 9.51 -6.48
N ASN A 18 -9.94 9.83 -5.33
CA ASN A 18 -9.88 11.18 -4.75
C ASN A 18 -8.69 11.36 -3.80
N THR A 19 -7.87 10.32 -3.60
CA THR A 19 -6.62 10.37 -2.84
C THR A 19 -5.44 10.81 -3.74
N ARG A 20 -4.21 10.40 -3.41
CA ARG A 20 -2.99 10.66 -4.18
C ARG A 20 -2.60 9.43 -5.01
N VAL A 21 -2.06 9.66 -6.21
CA VAL A 21 -1.84 8.61 -7.23
C VAL A 21 -0.91 7.49 -6.75
N ASP A 22 0.16 7.84 -6.04
CA ASP A 22 1.09 6.90 -5.42
C ASP A 22 0.38 5.98 -4.43
N PHE A 23 -0.44 6.53 -3.53
CA PHE A 23 -1.21 5.74 -2.57
C PHE A 23 -2.26 4.86 -3.26
N ALA A 24 -2.96 5.38 -4.27
CA ALA A 24 -3.94 4.60 -5.03
C ALA A 24 -3.32 3.41 -5.75
N VAL A 25 -2.16 3.62 -6.41
CA VAL A 25 -1.38 2.54 -7.03
C VAL A 25 -0.94 1.53 -5.98
N GLN A 26 -0.43 2.01 -4.85
CA GLN A 26 0.02 1.15 -3.76
C GLN A 26 -1.09 0.22 -3.26
N VAL A 27 -2.30 0.75 -3.06
CA VAL A 27 -3.47 -0.02 -2.61
C VAL A 27 -3.87 -1.06 -3.66
N LEU A 28 -4.09 -0.67 -4.91
CA LEU A 28 -4.59 -1.60 -5.94
C LEU A 28 -3.56 -2.68 -6.28
N LEU A 29 -2.29 -2.30 -6.40
CA LEU A 29 -1.21 -3.26 -6.67
C LEU A 29 -1.00 -4.19 -5.48
N GLY A 30 -1.00 -3.64 -4.27
CA GLY A 30 -0.90 -4.41 -3.04
C GLY A 30 -2.00 -5.45 -2.89
N ASP A 31 -3.27 -5.06 -3.10
CA ASP A 31 -4.43 -5.96 -3.05
C ASP A 31 -4.28 -7.15 -4.03
N ARG A 32 -3.71 -6.92 -5.23
CA ARG A 32 -3.50 -7.97 -6.26
C ARG A 32 -2.30 -8.86 -5.96
N LEU A 33 -1.22 -8.30 -5.40
CA LEU A 33 0.01 -9.03 -5.10
C LEU A 33 -0.03 -9.79 -3.76
N GLU A 34 -0.85 -9.34 -2.82
CA GLU A 34 -1.01 -9.99 -1.52
C GLU A 34 -1.45 -11.45 -1.64
N VAL A 35 -2.33 -11.77 -2.60
CA VAL A 35 -2.79 -13.15 -2.85
C VAL A 35 -1.64 -14.07 -3.30
N LEU A 36 -0.56 -13.48 -3.81
CA LEU A 36 0.63 -14.18 -4.31
C LEU A 36 1.80 -14.14 -3.31
N ASP A 37 1.60 -13.55 -2.12
CA ASP A 37 2.65 -13.32 -1.11
C ASP A 37 3.83 -12.50 -1.68
N LEU A 38 3.51 -11.51 -2.52
CA LEU A 38 4.49 -10.63 -3.16
C LEU A 38 4.36 -9.20 -2.64
N SER A 39 5.51 -8.56 -2.43
CA SER A 39 5.59 -7.15 -2.04
C SER A 39 5.85 -6.27 -3.26
N PRO A 40 5.07 -5.18 -3.48
CA PRO A 40 5.31 -4.22 -4.55
C PRO A 40 6.70 -3.57 -4.52
N HIS A 41 7.30 -3.42 -3.32
CA HIS A 41 8.54 -2.67 -3.12
C HIS A 41 9.80 -3.53 -3.06
N SER A 42 9.66 -4.84 -2.83
CA SER A 42 10.80 -5.79 -2.81
C SER A 42 10.71 -6.84 -3.91
N THR A 43 9.79 -6.65 -4.86
CA THR A 43 9.73 -7.40 -6.11
C THR A 43 10.07 -6.47 -7.27
N TYR A 44 10.86 -6.95 -8.22
CA TYR A 44 11.48 -6.13 -9.26
C TYR A 44 11.10 -6.63 -10.65
N LEU A 45 10.76 -5.69 -11.53
CA LEU A 45 10.79 -5.92 -12.97
C LEU A 45 12.22 -5.66 -13.46
N ASN A 46 12.90 -6.72 -13.92
CA ASN A 46 14.21 -6.60 -14.54
C ASN A 46 14.06 -6.79 -16.04
N THR A 47 14.64 -5.86 -16.81
CA THR A 47 14.60 -5.89 -18.28
C THR A 47 16.01 -5.76 -18.85
N MET A 48 16.40 -6.69 -19.71
CA MET A 48 17.59 -6.55 -20.56
C MET A 48 17.25 -5.74 -21.81
N THR A 49 18.08 -4.75 -22.16
CA THR A 49 17.89 -3.97 -23.40
C THR A 49 18.45 -4.72 -24.62
N ASP A 50 19.45 -5.58 -24.42
CA ASP A 50 19.97 -6.52 -25.41
C ASP A 50 20.31 -7.86 -24.73
N LEU A 51 19.96 -8.99 -25.36
CA LEU A 51 20.32 -10.34 -24.90
C LEU A 51 21.84 -10.58 -24.91
N ALA A 52 22.57 -9.84 -25.74
CA ALA A 52 24.02 -9.94 -25.85
C ALA A 52 24.79 -9.03 -24.87
N ASP A 53 24.13 -8.06 -24.23
CA ASP A 53 24.79 -7.08 -23.36
C ASP A 53 23.97 -6.75 -22.09
N VAL A 54 24.29 -7.47 -21.02
CA VAL A 54 23.70 -7.30 -19.68
C VAL A 54 24.02 -5.91 -19.07
N SER A 55 25.02 -5.18 -19.59
CA SER A 55 25.39 -3.86 -19.06
C SER A 55 24.33 -2.78 -19.29
N SER A 56 23.34 -3.06 -20.15
CA SER A 56 22.21 -2.20 -20.48
C SER A 56 20.92 -2.53 -19.72
N ALA A 57 20.98 -3.30 -18.63
CA ALA A 57 19.80 -3.73 -17.89
C ALA A 57 19.12 -2.60 -17.09
N THR A 58 17.79 -2.63 -17.01
CA THR A 58 16.99 -1.82 -16.10
C THR A 58 16.35 -2.69 -15.02
N SER A 59 16.15 -2.11 -13.83
CA SER A 59 15.51 -2.77 -12.70
C SER A 59 14.75 -1.75 -11.87
N ARG A 60 13.44 -1.97 -11.75
CA ARG A 60 12.48 -1.13 -11.04
C ARG A 60 11.64 -1.99 -10.13
N THR A 61 11.19 -1.44 -9.01
CA THR A 61 10.18 -2.14 -8.20
C THR A 61 8.88 -2.27 -8.99
N LEU A 62 8.04 -3.25 -8.67
CA LEU A 62 6.72 -3.37 -9.31
C LEU A 62 5.87 -2.11 -9.03
N PHE A 63 6.04 -1.50 -7.85
CA PHE A 63 5.42 -0.21 -7.52
C PHE A 63 5.88 0.91 -8.46
N ASP A 64 7.18 1.18 -8.56
CA ASP A 64 7.72 2.29 -9.37
C ASP A 64 7.31 2.16 -10.84
N GLU A 65 7.32 0.93 -11.34
CA GLU A 65 6.93 0.66 -12.72
C GLU A 65 5.42 0.88 -12.95
N THR A 66 4.58 0.39 -12.04
CA THR A 66 3.12 0.58 -12.13
C THR A 66 2.75 2.05 -12.02
N LEU A 67 3.36 2.78 -11.08
CA LEU A 67 3.16 4.22 -10.92
C LEU A 67 3.52 4.98 -12.20
N ALA A 68 4.68 4.68 -12.79
CA ALA A 68 5.10 5.30 -14.05
C ALA A 68 4.15 5.02 -15.21
N CYS A 69 3.52 3.84 -15.27
CA CYS A 69 2.48 3.52 -16.26
C CYS A 69 1.21 4.34 -16.05
N VAL A 70 0.76 4.50 -14.79
CA VAL A 70 -0.43 5.29 -14.43
C VAL A 70 -0.22 6.77 -14.72
N GLU A 71 0.92 7.34 -14.33
CA GLU A 71 1.26 8.74 -14.61
C GLU A 71 1.30 9.05 -16.11
N LYS A 72 1.82 8.11 -16.91
CA LYS A 72 1.82 8.20 -18.38
C LYS A 72 0.48 7.85 -19.02
N GLN A 73 -0.45 7.30 -18.24
CA GLN A 73 -1.74 6.77 -18.71
C GLN A 73 -1.55 5.76 -19.84
N LEU A 74 -0.48 4.96 -19.77
CA LEU A 74 -0.09 4.05 -20.83
C LEU A 74 0.05 2.63 -20.26
N PRO A 75 -0.76 1.66 -20.74
CA PRO A 75 -0.57 0.27 -20.39
C PRO A 75 0.84 -0.22 -20.77
N PRO A 76 1.46 -1.08 -19.96
CA PRO A 76 2.77 -1.60 -20.27
C PRO A 76 2.71 -2.60 -21.43
N HIS A 77 3.86 -2.78 -22.07
CA HIS A 77 4.09 -3.87 -23.01
C HIS A 77 5.55 -4.30 -22.88
N TYR A 78 5.78 -5.49 -22.31
CA TYR A 78 7.10 -6.03 -22.07
C TYR A 78 7.43 -7.16 -23.05
N THR A 79 8.68 -7.19 -23.49
CA THR A 79 9.15 -8.24 -24.39
C THR A 79 9.45 -9.51 -23.60
N GLN A 80 8.75 -10.59 -23.93
CA GLN A 80 9.03 -11.90 -23.35
C GLN A 80 10.46 -12.35 -23.70
N GLY A 81 11.17 -12.85 -22.70
CA GLY A 81 12.55 -13.32 -22.84
C GLY A 81 13.60 -12.27 -22.48
N THR A 82 13.27 -10.98 -22.49
CA THR A 82 14.16 -9.91 -22.00
C THR A 82 13.67 -9.27 -20.70
N SER A 83 12.36 -9.32 -20.44
CA SER A 83 11.75 -8.85 -19.19
C SER A 83 11.23 -10.00 -18.34
N ASN A 84 11.47 -9.95 -17.03
CA ASN A 84 10.87 -10.87 -16.06
C ASN A 84 10.82 -10.28 -14.65
N ILE A 85 10.18 -11.01 -13.75
CA ILE A 85 9.93 -10.59 -12.37
C ILE A 85 10.86 -11.36 -11.42
N PHE A 86 11.54 -10.63 -10.54
CA PHE A 86 12.57 -11.15 -9.66
C PHE A 86 12.41 -10.63 -8.23
N ASN A 87 12.88 -11.40 -7.25
CA ASN A 87 12.97 -10.97 -5.86
C ASN A 87 14.24 -10.12 -5.58
N LYS A 88 15.13 -10.00 -6.59
CA LYS A 88 16.41 -9.32 -6.47
C LYS A 88 16.64 -8.34 -7.62
N ARG A 89 17.09 -7.15 -7.26
CA ARG A 89 17.41 -6.08 -8.20
C ARG A 89 18.56 -6.49 -9.14
N TYR A 90 18.40 -6.24 -10.44
CA TYR A 90 19.39 -6.56 -11.49
C TYR A 90 19.82 -8.03 -11.57
N SER A 91 19.05 -8.96 -11.01
CA SER A 91 19.30 -10.39 -11.18
C SER A 91 18.52 -10.95 -12.36
N PHE A 92 19.14 -11.90 -13.05
CA PHE A 92 18.54 -12.66 -14.15
C PHE A 92 18.71 -14.18 -13.95
N ALA A 93 19.13 -14.59 -12.76
CA ALA A 93 19.25 -16.00 -12.41
C ALA A 93 17.86 -16.61 -12.17
N ASP A 94 17.68 -17.87 -12.58
CA ASP A 94 16.40 -18.59 -12.42
C ASP A 94 15.99 -18.75 -10.94
N GLU A 95 16.95 -18.75 -10.02
CA GLU A 95 16.72 -18.84 -8.57
C GLU A 95 16.10 -17.58 -7.97
N ASP A 96 16.40 -16.42 -8.55
CA ASP A 96 15.85 -15.13 -8.12
C ASP A 96 14.51 -14.83 -8.81
N ARG A 97 14.09 -15.66 -9.77
CA ARG A 97 12.87 -15.46 -10.54
C ARG A 97 11.64 -15.79 -9.70
N VAL A 98 10.69 -14.86 -9.68
CA VAL A 98 9.39 -15.06 -9.02
C VAL A 98 8.55 -16.01 -9.86
N LYS A 99 8.17 -17.15 -9.28
CA LYS A 99 7.35 -18.18 -9.96
C LYS A 99 5.84 -17.93 -9.82
N ALA A 100 5.43 -17.20 -8.79
CA ALA A 100 4.02 -16.95 -8.49
C ALA A 100 3.37 -15.91 -9.42
N LEU A 101 4.18 -15.12 -10.12
CA LEU A 101 3.72 -14.05 -11.01
C LEU A 101 4.57 -14.04 -12.28
N ASP A 102 3.97 -14.34 -13.42
CA ASP A 102 4.62 -14.18 -14.72
C ASP A 102 4.42 -12.76 -15.28
N ILE A 103 5.21 -12.43 -16.31
CA ILE A 103 5.21 -11.09 -16.91
C ILE A 103 3.87 -10.72 -17.56
N ILE A 104 3.15 -11.69 -18.15
CA ILE A 104 1.86 -11.44 -18.81
C ILE A 104 0.78 -11.15 -17.77
N ALA A 105 0.79 -11.91 -16.68
CA ALA A 105 -0.10 -11.67 -15.55
C ALA A 105 0.17 -10.30 -14.92
N PHE A 106 1.43 -9.90 -14.79
CA PHE A 106 1.78 -8.56 -14.30
C PHE A 106 1.34 -7.46 -15.27
N GLU A 107 1.57 -7.60 -16.58
CA GLU A 107 1.06 -6.64 -17.59
C GLU A 107 -0.44 -6.44 -17.47
N LYS A 108 -1.18 -7.54 -17.27
CA LYS A 108 -2.63 -7.48 -17.08
C LYS A 108 -3.00 -6.72 -15.80
N ILE A 109 -2.33 -6.99 -14.68
CA ILE A 109 -2.56 -6.27 -13.42
C ILE A 109 -2.34 -4.77 -13.62
N VAL A 110 -1.21 -4.37 -14.21
CA VAL A 110 -0.90 -2.95 -14.44
C VAL A 110 -1.90 -2.33 -15.41
N THR A 111 -2.29 -3.04 -16.47
CA THR A 111 -3.31 -2.56 -17.42
C THR A 111 -4.65 -2.32 -16.72
N ASP A 112 -5.10 -3.26 -15.89
CA ASP A 112 -6.32 -3.12 -15.10
C ASP A 112 -6.23 -1.88 -14.19
N ILE A 113 -5.11 -1.67 -13.49
CA ILE A 113 -4.91 -0.51 -12.60
C ILE A 113 -4.91 0.81 -13.39
N VAL A 114 -4.22 0.86 -14.53
CA VAL A 114 -4.21 2.04 -15.40
C VAL A 114 -5.63 2.37 -15.84
N LEU A 115 -6.40 1.37 -16.30
CA LEU A 115 -7.79 1.57 -16.69
C LEU A 115 -8.64 2.02 -15.50
N GLU A 116 -8.55 1.32 -14.37
CA GLU A 116 -9.31 1.63 -13.17
C GLU A 116 -9.08 3.07 -12.72
N LEU A 117 -7.85 3.58 -12.72
CA LEU A 117 -7.55 4.95 -12.27
C LEU A 117 -7.79 6.03 -13.33
N THR A 118 -7.69 5.72 -14.63
CA THR A 118 -7.83 6.73 -15.71
C THR A 118 -9.23 6.79 -16.32
N GLU A 119 -10.05 5.74 -16.19
CA GLU A 119 -11.44 5.77 -16.64
C GLU A 119 -12.32 6.67 -15.77
N LYS A 120 -13.39 7.24 -16.36
CA LYS A 120 -14.26 8.21 -15.68
C LYS A 120 -15.05 7.60 -14.52
N PRO A 121 -15.17 8.28 -13.36
CA PRO A 121 -14.46 9.53 -13.01
C PRO A 121 -12.96 9.24 -12.89
N SER A 122 -12.13 10.01 -13.61
CA SER A 122 -10.68 9.79 -13.64
C SER A 122 -10.05 10.34 -12.38
N MET A 123 -8.98 9.71 -11.94
CA MET A 123 -8.13 10.23 -10.86
C MET A 123 -7.43 11.52 -11.29
N GLU A 124 -7.23 12.43 -10.35
CA GLU A 124 -6.32 13.56 -10.52
C GLU A 124 -4.88 13.08 -10.39
N LEU A 125 -4.06 13.32 -11.41
CA LEU A 125 -2.67 12.84 -11.46
C LEU A 125 -1.66 13.91 -11.04
N SER A 126 -2.10 15.17 -10.87
CA SER A 126 -1.25 16.22 -10.32
C SER A 126 -0.80 15.87 -8.90
N LEU A 127 0.43 16.28 -8.54
CA LEU A 127 0.91 16.19 -7.17
C LEU A 127 0.00 17.01 -6.26
N ARG A 128 -0.62 16.33 -5.28
CA ARG A 128 -1.40 16.92 -4.20
C ARG A 128 -0.66 16.69 -2.90
N SER A 129 -0.48 17.75 -2.12
CA SER A 129 0.14 17.67 -0.80
C SER A 129 -0.93 17.58 0.27
N ILE A 130 -0.57 16.94 1.38
CA ILE A 130 -1.39 16.94 2.58
C ILE A 130 -1.27 18.33 3.23
N ARG A 131 -2.41 18.97 3.48
CA ARG A 131 -2.46 20.25 4.17
C ARG A 131 -1.97 20.11 5.60
N SER A 132 -1.60 21.21 6.25
CA SER A 132 -1.26 21.15 7.67
C SER A 132 -2.49 20.76 8.50
N LEU A 133 -2.38 19.67 9.28
CA LEU A 133 -3.45 19.12 10.09
C LEU A 133 -3.12 19.23 11.58
N SER A 134 -4.16 19.47 12.39
CA SER A 134 -4.13 19.31 13.84
C SER A 134 -4.53 17.90 14.27
N ALA A 135 -4.15 17.49 15.48
CA ALA A 135 -4.58 16.21 16.05
C ALA A 135 -6.10 16.13 16.17
N GLU A 136 -6.77 17.26 16.47
CA GLU A 136 -8.22 17.36 16.58
C GLU A 136 -8.93 17.11 15.24
N GLU A 137 -8.35 17.57 14.12
CA GLU A 137 -8.89 17.31 12.77
C GLU A 137 -8.80 15.83 12.41
N VAL A 138 -7.65 15.20 12.64
CA VAL A 138 -7.46 13.77 12.39
C VAL A 138 -8.39 12.94 13.27
N HIS A 139 -8.45 13.25 14.57
CA HIS A 139 -9.35 12.59 15.51
C HIS A 139 -10.82 12.77 15.10
N GLY A 140 -11.22 13.97 14.68
CA GLY A 140 -12.57 14.27 14.20
C GLY A 140 -12.97 13.43 13.00
N ALA A 141 -12.10 13.33 11.99
CA ALA A 141 -12.32 12.51 10.80
C ALA A 141 -12.43 11.01 11.15
N LEU A 142 -11.53 10.49 11.98
CA LEU A 142 -11.58 9.10 12.44
C LEU A 142 -12.88 8.80 13.18
N LYS A 143 -13.32 9.69 14.08
CA LYS A 143 -14.55 9.50 14.87
C LYS A 143 -15.80 9.43 14.00
N ALA A 144 -15.84 10.13 12.87
CA ALA A 144 -16.96 10.08 11.93
C ALA A 144 -17.10 8.70 11.27
N HIS A 145 -15.98 8.00 11.04
CA HIS A 145 -15.95 6.70 10.37
C HIS A 145 -15.82 5.50 11.31
N LEU A 146 -15.49 5.74 12.59
CA LEU A 146 -15.36 4.72 13.62
C LEU A 146 -16.34 4.94 14.80
N PRO A 147 -17.66 4.94 14.56
CA PRO A 147 -18.62 5.14 15.64
C PRO A 147 -18.49 4.05 16.70
N GLY A 148 -18.42 4.49 17.97
CA GLY A 148 -18.31 3.62 19.14
C GLY A 148 -16.94 2.97 19.34
N VAL A 149 -15.89 3.44 18.66
CA VAL A 149 -14.50 3.13 19.01
C VAL A 149 -13.96 4.25 19.90
N ASP A 150 -13.35 3.91 21.03
CA ASP A 150 -12.63 4.89 21.84
C ASP A 150 -11.22 5.08 21.28
N LEU A 151 -11.03 6.14 20.49
CA LEU A 151 -9.76 6.43 19.81
C LEU A 151 -8.58 6.66 20.78
N ASN A 152 -8.85 6.95 22.06
CA ASN A 152 -7.79 7.10 23.06
C ASN A 152 -7.20 5.75 23.49
N GLU A 153 -7.92 4.66 23.25
CA GLU A 153 -7.51 3.29 23.53
C GLU A 153 -7.22 2.53 22.22
N VAL A 154 -6.87 3.21 21.13
CA VAL A 154 -6.45 2.54 19.88
C VAL A 154 -5.00 2.84 19.63
N TYR A 155 -4.19 1.79 19.64
CA TYR A 155 -2.76 1.87 19.39
C TYR A 155 -2.38 1.09 18.15
N VAL A 156 -1.53 1.70 17.33
CA VAL A 156 -0.82 1.03 16.24
C VAL A 156 0.54 0.64 16.78
N THR A 157 0.83 -0.67 16.78
CA THR A 157 2.06 -1.23 17.33
C THR A 157 2.84 -1.90 16.21
N ASP A 158 4.07 -1.43 16.00
CA ASP A 158 5.00 -1.95 15.00
C ASP A 158 5.95 -2.97 15.62
N PHE A 159 6.27 -4.00 14.85
CA PHE A 159 7.14 -5.10 15.23
C PHE A 159 8.35 -5.18 14.30
N VAL A 160 9.53 -5.38 14.89
CA VAL A 160 10.76 -5.69 14.16
C VAL A 160 11.22 -7.10 14.48
N PRO A 161 11.75 -7.86 13.50
CA PRO A 161 12.38 -9.14 13.76
C PRO A 161 13.58 -8.97 14.71
N HIS A 162 13.67 -9.80 15.75
CA HIS A 162 14.83 -9.86 16.64
C HIS A 162 15.64 -11.14 16.41
N ASP A 163 14.93 -12.28 16.33
CA ASP A 163 15.47 -13.60 15.98
C ASP A 163 14.48 -14.36 15.07
N VAL A 164 14.83 -15.60 14.69
CA VAL A 164 14.10 -16.44 13.72
C VAL A 164 12.61 -16.59 14.05
N ASP A 165 12.23 -16.54 15.33
CA ASP A 165 10.84 -16.70 15.79
C ASP A 165 10.39 -15.65 16.82
N THR A 166 11.16 -14.57 17.02
CA THR A 166 10.83 -13.52 17.99
C THR A 166 10.77 -12.15 17.33
N GLN A 167 9.68 -11.45 17.62
CA GLN A 167 9.50 -10.06 17.25
C GLN A 167 9.57 -9.21 18.51
N VAL A 168 10.19 -8.03 18.41
CA VAL A 168 10.11 -7.01 19.46
C VAL A 168 9.30 -5.83 18.95
N ILE A 169 8.61 -5.20 19.89
CA ILE A 169 7.89 -3.97 19.60
C ILE A 169 8.91 -2.85 19.37
N SER A 170 8.93 -2.28 18.17
CA SER A 170 9.78 -1.13 17.83
C SER A 170 9.10 0.19 18.17
N SER A 171 7.77 0.23 18.06
CA SER A 171 6.98 1.45 18.17
C SER A 171 5.56 1.11 18.62
N SER A 172 4.95 1.99 19.41
CA SER A 172 3.51 1.93 19.69
C SER A 172 2.99 3.34 19.88
N LYS A 173 2.11 3.78 18.99
CA LYS A 173 1.53 5.13 18.99
C LYS A 173 0.02 5.07 19.02
N SER A 174 -0.63 6.09 19.57
CA SER A 174 -2.08 6.21 19.39
C SER A 174 -2.42 6.32 17.90
N LEU A 175 -3.58 5.84 17.46
CA LEU A 175 -3.95 5.89 16.04
C LEU A 175 -3.92 7.32 15.47
N VAL A 176 -4.32 8.30 16.27
CA VAL A 176 -4.29 9.72 15.89
C VAL A 176 -2.85 10.21 15.69
N GLU A 177 -1.97 9.95 16.66
CA GLU A 177 -0.56 10.33 16.60
C GLU A 177 0.17 9.62 15.45
N TYR A 178 -0.09 8.32 15.26
CA TYR A 178 0.45 7.54 14.16
C TYR A 178 0.14 8.18 12.81
N LEU A 179 -1.14 8.45 12.53
CA LEU A 179 -1.55 9.05 11.26
C LEU A 179 -1.03 10.48 11.11
N LEU A 180 -1.07 11.28 12.19
CA LEU A 180 -0.58 12.65 12.17
C LEU A 180 0.92 12.72 11.84
N ASP A 181 1.73 11.81 12.38
CA ASP A 181 3.15 11.75 12.08
C ASP A 181 3.43 11.44 10.60
N HIS A 182 2.64 10.56 9.97
CA HIS A 182 2.74 10.34 8.53
C HIS A 182 2.33 11.60 7.74
N PHE A 183 1.18 12.19 8.09
CA PHE A 183 0.63 13.35 7.38
C PHE A 183 1.52 14.60 7.48
N ILE A 184 2.18 14.83 8.62
CA ILE A 184 3.15 15.92 8.79
C ILE A 184 4.33 15.80 7.82
N ASN A 185 4.67 14.57 7.41
CA ASN A 185 5.74 14.29 6.46
C ASN A 185 5.24 14.18 5.01
N ASP A 186 4.01 14.63 4.72
CA ASP A 186 3.36 14.49 3.41
C ASP A 186 3.31 13.01 2.93
N ASP A 187 3.18 12.08 3.88
CA ASP A 187 3.14 10.64 3.65
C ASP A 187 1.75 10.09 3.97
N ILE A 188 1.26 9.18 3.12
CA ILE A 188 -0.02 8.48 3.32
C ILE A 188 0.30 7.03 3.65
N PRO A 189 0.07 6.56 4.89
CA PRO A 189 0.53 5.25 5.30
C PRO A 189 -0.27 4.14 4.60
N TYR A 190 0.45 3.16 4.07
CA TYR A 190 -0.09 1.93 3.51
C TYR A 190 0.34 0.73 4.34
N HIS A 191 -0.60 -0.15 4.65
CA HIS A 191 -0.41 -1.28 5.55
C HIS A 191 -0.56 -2.58 4.77
N VAL A 192 0.55 -3.33 4.62
CA VAL A 192 0.51 -4.68 4.07
C VAL A 192 -0.03 -5.64 5.12
N LYS A 193 -0.81 -6.63 4.73
CA LYS A 193 -1.22 -7.70 5.64
C LYS A 193 -0.02 -8.56 6.02
N GLY A 194 0.15 -8.79 7.32
CA GLY A 194 1.26 -9.55 7.88
C GLY A 194 1.56 -9.13 9.31
N ASN A 195 2.58 -9.76 9.91
CA ASN A 195 2.88 -9.66 11.34
C ASN A 195 3.81 -8.48 11.70
N HIS A 196 3.96 -7.48 10.85
CA HIS A 196 4.87 -6.36 11.12
C HIS A 196 4.18 -5.21 11.87
N GLN A 197 2.84 -5.23 11.92
CA GLN A 197 2.07 -4.24 12.63
C GLN A 197 0.75 -4.85 13.12
N GLY A 198 0.28 -4.42 14.28
CA GLY A 198 -1.02 -4.77 14.83
C GLY A 198 -1.73 -3.57 15.43
N ILE A 199 -3.04 -3.72 15.64
CA ILE A 199 -3.88 -2.69 16.28
C ILE A 199 -4.36 -3.25 17.60
N TYR A 200 -4.05 -2.54 18.69
CA TYR A 200 -4.26 -3.00 20.05
C TYR A 200 -5.05 -1.99 20.87
N THR A 201 -5.71 -2.47 21.92
CA THR A 201 -6.37 -1.64 22.93
C THR A 201 -5.40 -1.07 23.97
N ALA A 202 -4.17 -1.59 24.00
CA ALA A 202 -3.13 -1.19 24.93
C ALA A 202 -1.84 -0.85 24.19
N ALA A 203 -1.15 0.20 24.64
CA ALA A 203 0.15 0.58 24.11
C ALA A 203 1.19 -0.51 24.40
N PHE A 204 2.11 -0.72 23.45
CA PHE A 204 3.21 -1.69 23.55
C PHE A 204 2.72 -3.11 23.88
N SER A 205 1.58 -3.53 23.33
CA SER A 205 1.11 -4.91 23.42
C SER A 205 1.32 -5.66 22.10
N GLY A 206 1.66 -6.94 22.22
CA GLY A 206 1.62 -7.93 21.15
C GLY A 206 0.78 -9.15 21.53
N GLU A 207 -0.03 -9.04 22.59
CA GLU A 207 -0.84 -10.15 23.09
C GLU A 207 -2.20 -10.20 22.40
N ASP A 208 -2.65 -11.40 22.04
CA ASP A 208 -3.95 -11.62 21.38
C ASP A 208 -5.14 -11.06 22.18
N ARG A 209 -5.03 -11.02 23.52
CA ARG A 209 -6.09 -10.49 24.39
C ARG A 209 -6.28 -8.97 24.27
N ASP A 210 -5.24 -8.27 23.84
CA ASP A 210 -5.23 -6.83 23.68
C ASP A 210 -5.47 -6.43 22.21
N LEU A 211 -5.63 -7.39 21.29
CA LEU A 211 -5.98 -7.10 19.91
C LEU A 211 -7.30 -6.32 19.85
N HIS A 212 -7.32 -5.26 19.05
CA HIS A 212 -8.50 -4.42 18.96
C HIS A 212 -9.66 -5.22 18.34
N PRO A 213 -10.82 -5.33 19.01
CA PRO A 213 -11.88 -6.27 18.63
C PRO A 213 -12.56 -5.92 17.30
N ARG A 214 -12.36 -4.68 16.81
CA ARG A 214 -13.00 -4.14 15.61
C ARG A 214 -12.06 -3.66 14.51
N LEU A 215 -10.76 -3.56 14.81
CA LEU A 215 -9.79 -2.92 13.93
C LEU A 215 -8.62 -3.87 13.75
N GLY A 216 -8.13 -3.93 12.52
CA GLY A 216 -6.91 -4.61 12.15
C GLY A 216 -6.26 -3.83 11.01
N THR A 217 -5.02 -4.15 10.68
CA THR A 217 -4.21 -3.39 9.71
C THR A 217 -4.91 -3.12 8.37
N HIS A 218 -5.62 -4.10 7.81
CA HIS A 218 -6.39 -3.92 6.58
C HIS A 218 -7.51 -2.86 6.68
N HIS A 219 -8.10 -2.65 7.86
CA HIS A 219 -9.09 -1.59 8.07
C HIS A 219 -8.45 -0.20 8.07
N LEU A 220 -7.14 -0.08 8.39
CA LEU A 220 -6.45 1.20 8.34
C LEU A 220 -6.34 1.72 6.91
N ASN A 221 -6.05 0.85 5.94
CA ASN A 221 -6.04 1.26 4.52
C ASN A 221 -7.41 1.83 4.13
N ASP A 222 -8.51 1.14 4.48
CA ASP A 222 -9.86 1.63 4.17
C ASP A 222 -10.21 2.94 4.90
N LEU A 223 -9.75 3.12 6.14
CA LEU A 223 -9.90 4.39 6.87
C LEU A 223 -9.14 5.52 6.19
N VAL A 224 -7.89 5.28 5.81
CA VAL A 224 -7.03 6.24 5.13
C VAL A 224 -7.65 6.63 3.78
N ILE A 225 -8.15 5.66 3.00
CA ILE A 225 -8.90 5.92 1.75
C ILE A 225 -10.10 6.85 1.98
N ARG A 226 -10.77 6.75 3.15
CA ARG A 226 -11.92 7.61 3.48
C ARG A 226 -11.55 9.02 3.87
N ILE A 227 -10.53 9.20 4.70
CA ILE A 227 -10.25 10.50 5.32
C ILE A 227 -9.28 11.36 4.52
N VAL A 228 -8.33 10.74 3.80
CA VAL A 228 -7.28 11.47 3.07
C VAL A 228 -7.83 12.45 2.03
N PRO A 229 -8.90 12.15 1.27
CA PRO A 229 -9.44 13.11 0.31
C PRO A 229 -9.76 14.49 0.91
N ASP A 230 -10.16 14.55 2.18
CA ASP A 230 -10.49 15.79 2.91
C ASP A 230 -9.24 16.54 3.44
N PHE A 231 -8.06 15.93 3.33
CA PHE A 231 -6.78 16.44 3.82
C PHE A 231 -5.83 16.89 2.70
N LEU A 232 -6.18 16.63 1.45
CA LEU A 232 -5.34 16.98 0.30
C LEU A 232 -5.72 18.36 -0.27
N ASP A 233 -4.72 19.21 -0.51
CA ASP A 233 -4.87 20.48 -1.24
C ASP A 233 -4.87 20.30 -2.77
#